data_AF-A0A9X3WJ66-F1
#
_entry.id   AF-A0A9X3WJ66-F1
#
_cell.length_a   1.000
_cell.length_b   1.000
_cell.length_c   1.000
_cell.angle_alpha   90.00
_cell.angle_beta   90.00
_cell.angle_gamma   90.00
#
_symmetry.space_group_name_H-M   'P 1'
#
loop_
_entity.id
_entity.type
_entity.pdbx_description
1 polymer ?
#
loop_
_entity_poly.entity_id
_entity_poly.type
_entity_poly.pdbx_seq_one_letter_code
_entity_poly.pdbx_strand_id
1 'polypeptide(L)'
;MGDKTKILIYQIEESNTKIDVRFENETVWMTQKAIADLYQKGVNTVNEHIKSVLKFMDQKECSKYFTVKKEEGSRKIKRNIIHYNLDVVFNIALRGQHFEQFNRFIMFAKENGINKDFLTVVPIKEREFGELLMKSLEGIVEVIPQYRIDKYIVDFYLPDLSLVVEYDEKHLKKAIERGSRATDIY
;
A
#
# COMPACT_ATOMS: atom_id res chain seq x y z
N MET A 1 26.90 -8.83 -13.76
CA MET A 1 26.43 -8.97 -12.37
C MET A 1 25.20 -9.85 -12.44
N GLY A 2 25.18 -11.05 -11.84
CA GLY A 2 24.04 -11.95 -11.99
C GLY A 2 22.82 -11.38 -11.27
N ASP A 3 21.70 -11.20 -11.97
CA ASP A 3 20.42 -10.81 -11.37
C ASP A 3 20.10 -11.80 -10.24
N LYS A 4 20.14 -11.31 -8.99
CA LYS A 4 19.84 -12.11 -7.81
C LYS A 4 18.33 -12.32 -7.74
N THR A 5 17.85 -13.39 -8.37
CA THR A 5 16.47 -13.85 -8.18
C THR A 5 16.30 -14.33 -6.74
N LYS A 6 15.45 -13.63 -5.97
CA LYS A 6 15.09 -14.01 -4.59
C LYS A 6 13.64 -14.48 -4.59
N ILE A 7 13.34 -15.59 -3.94
CA ILE A 7 11.95 -16.00 -3.68
C ILE A 7 11.65 -15.64 -2.23
N LEU A 8 10.57 -14.90 -2.04
CA LEU A 8 10.03 -14.45 -0.77
C LEU A 8 8.72 -15.18 -0.51
N ILE A 9 8.42 -15.44 0.75
CA ILE A 9 7.14 -16.00 1.17
C ILE A 9 6.40 -14.89 1.91
N TYR A 10 5.34 -14.39 1.30
CA TYR A 10 4.40 -13.50 1.98
C TYR A 10 3.33 -14.33 2.68
N GLN A 11 3.14 -14.11 3.97
CA GLN A 11 2.11 -14.79 4.75
C GLN A 11 1.03 -13.78 5.13
N ILE A 12 -0.22 -14.13 4.82
CA ILE A 12 -1.37 -13.35 5.26
C ILE A 12 -1.58 -13.66 6.75
N GLU A 13 -1.67 -12.66 7.62
CA GLU A 13 -1.74 -12.92 9.08
C GLU A 13 -3.04 -13.64 9.48
N GLU A 14 -4.15 -13.35 8.78
CA GLU A 14 -5.49 -13.87 9.09
C GLU A 14 -5.79 -15.23 8.43
N SER A 15 -5.08 -15.58 7.37
CA SER A 15 -5.23 -16.86 6.68
C SER A 15 -3.88 -17.54 6.63
N ASN A 16 -3.77 -18.81 7.01
CA ASN A 16 -2.51 -19.57 6.95
C ASN A 16 -2.00 -19.82 5.50
N THR A 17 -2.39 -18.95 4.57
CA THR A 17 -2.03 -18.87 3.17
C THR A 17 -0.64 -18.28 3.04
N LYS A 18 0.24 -19.05 2.38
CA LYS A 18 1.60 -18.63 2.03
C LYS A 18 1.65 -18.36 0.53
N ILE A 19 2.22 -17.22 0.17
CA ILE A 19 2.26 -16.72 -1.19
C ILE A 19 3.71 -16.59 -1.62
N ASP A 20 4.06 -17.32 -2.68
CA ASP A 20 5.38 -17.24 -3.29
C ASP A 20 5.48 -15.96 -4.13
N VAL A 21 6.40 -15.08 -3.76
CA VAL A 21 6.67 -13.81 -4.43
C VAL A 21 8.09 -13.86 -4.95
N ARG A 22 8.26 -13.78 -6.28
CA ARG A 22 9.59 -13.74 -6.89
C ARG A 22 10.04 -12.29 -7.04
N PHE A 23 11.26 -12.00 -6.59
CA PHE A 23 11.91 -10.71 -6.77
C PHE A 23 13.00 -10.84 -7.82
N GLU A 24 12.92 -10.03 -8.88
CA GLU A 24 13.89 -9.96 -9.96
C GLU A 24 13.76 -8.58 -10.65
N ASN A 25 14.88 -7.93 -10.96
CA ASN A 25 14.94 -6.63 -11.63
C ASN A 25 14.13 -5.54 -10.89
N GLU A 26 14.33 -5.45 -9.57
CA GLU A 26 13.72 -4.42 -8.71
C GLU A 26 12.18 -4.42 -8.71
N THR A 27 11.57 -5.51 -9.18
CA THR A 27 10.12 -5.69 -9.18
C THR A 27 9.76 -7.07 -8.62
N VAL A 28 8.50 -7.21 -8.23
CA VAL A 28 7.92 -8.49 -7.84
C VAL A 28 7.23 -9.15 -9.03
N TRP A 29 7.26 -10.47 -9.05
CA TRP A 29 6.65 -11.33 -10.04
C TRP A 29 5.80 -12.37 -9.31
N MET A 30 4.51 -12.38 -9.63
CA MET A 30 3.54 -13.26 -8.99
C MET A 30 2.78 -14.08 -10.03
N THR A 31 2.51 -15.34 -9.74
CA THR A 31 1.62 -16.14 -10.57
C THR A 31 0.17 -15.66 -10.42
N GLN A 32 -0.69 -15.95 -11.39
CA GLN A 32 -2.13 -15.69 -11.27
C GLN A 32 -2.73 -16.28 -9.99
N LYS A 33 -2.27 -17.47 -9.58
CA LYS A 33 -2.70 -18.11 -8.33
C LYS A 33 -2.23 -17.31 -7.11
N ALA A 34 -0.98 -16.89 -7.08
CA ALA A 34 -0.45 -16.07 -6.00
C ALA A 34 -1.21 -14.73 -5.86
N ILE A 35 -1.62 -14.12 -6.95
CA ILE A 35 -2.45 -12.90 -6.94
C ILE A 35 -3.87 -13.19 -6.42
N ALA A 36 -4.44 -14.33 -6.80
CA ALA A 36 -5.74 -14.79 -6.31
C ALA A 36 -5.71 -15.04 -4.79
N ASP A 37 -4.64 -15.67 -4.31
CA ASP A 37 -4.40 -15.89 -2.89
C ASP A 37 -4.20 -14.56 -2.14
N LEU A 38 -3.46 -13.60 -2.73
CA LEU A 38 -3.21 -12.28 -2.15
C LEU A 38 -4.51 -11.50 -1.91
N TYR A 39 -5.44 -11.55 -2.85
CA TYR A 39 -6.71 -10.83 -2.78
C TYR A 39 -7.87 -11.68 -2.26
N GLN A 40 -7.61 -12.93 -1.85
CA GLN A 40 -8.61 -13.90 -1.41
C GLN A 40 -9.77 -14.02 -2.42
N LYS A 41 -9.43 -14.12 -3.70
CA LYS A 41 -10.38 -14.25 -4.83
C LYS A 41 -10.18 -15.56 -5.58
N GLY A 42 -11.16 -15.89 -6.41
CA GLY A 42 -11.03 -17.00 -7.36
C GLY A 42 -10.01 -16.67 -8.47
N VAL A 43 -9.27 -17.68 -8.90
CA VAL A 43 -8.33 -17.59 -10.04
C VAL A 43 -9.02 -17.05 -11.30
N ASN A 44 -10.29 -17.42 -11.52
CA ASN A 44 -11.10 -16.92 -12.64
C ASN A 44 -11.32 -15.41 -12.58
N THR A 45 -11.69 -14.85 -11.42
CA THR A 45 -11.86 -13.41 -11.23
C THR A 45 -10.56 -12.65 -11.51
N VAL A 46 -9.44 -13.16 -10.99
CA VAL A 46 -8.13 -12.58 -11.27
C VAL A 46 -7.78 -12.68 -12.76
N ASN A 47 -8.17 -13.76 -13.45
CA ASN A 47 -7.97 -13.89 -14.90
C ASN A 47 -8.66 -12.76 -15.67
N GLU A 48 -9.90 -12.45 -15.30
CA GLU A 48 -10.70 -11.41 -15.93
C GLU A 48 -10.05 -10.04 -15.75
N HIS A 49 -9.56 -9.74 -14.53
CA HIS A 49 -8.83 -8.51 -14.27
C HIS A 49 -7.51 -8.45 -15.04
N ILE A 50 -6.72 -9.52 -15.08
CA ILE A 50 -5.48 -9.56 -15.88
C ILE A 50 -5.78 -9.28 -17.35
N LYS A 51 -6.76 -9.97 -17.93
CA LYS A 51 -7.17 -9.73 -19.33
C LYS A 51 -7.60 -8.29 -19.57
N SER A 52 -8.27 -7.67 -18.60
CA SER A 52 -8.69 -6.27 -18.69
C SER A 52 -7.49 -5.31 -18.62
N VAL A 53 -6.56 -5.54 -17.69
CA VAL A 53 -5.35 -4.73 -17.50
C VAL A 53 -4.43 -4.79 -18.72
N LEU A 54 -4.20 -5.99 -19.25
CA LEU A 54 -3.34 -6.19 -20.43
C LEU A 54 -3.89 -5.59 -21.73
N LYS A 55 -5.14 -5.10 -21.77
CA LYS A 55 -5.64 -4.33 -22.93
C LYS A 55 -5.01 -2.94 -23.03
N PHE A 56 -4.49 -2.40 -21.93
CA PHE A 56 -4.00 -1.03 -21.84
C PHE A 56 -2.52 -0.95 -21.47
N MET A 57 -1.84 -2.08 -21.36
CA MET A 57 -0.42 -2.18 -20.99
C MET A 57 0.32 -3.07 -21.97
N ASP A 58 1.63 -2.86 -22.14
CA ASP A 58 2.45 -3.77 -22.93
C ASP A 58 2.62 -5.10 -22.19
N GLN A 59 2.03 -6.17 -22.74
CA GLN A 59 2.12 -7.51 -22.20
C GLN A 59 3.57 -8.00 -22.03
N LYS A 60 4.50 -7.56 -22.90
CA LYS A 60 5.90 -7.97 -22.83
C LYS A 60 6.62 -7.40 -21.61
N GLU A 61 6.20 -6.23 -21.15
CA GLU A 61 6.75 -5.58 -19.95
C GLU A 61 6.07 -6.09 -18.67
N CYS A 62 4.80 -6.51 -18.79
CA CYS A 62 3.95 -6.85 -17.66
C CYS A 62 3.95 -8.34 -17.29
N SER A 63 4.39 -9.22 -18.19
CA SER A 63 4.35 -10.65 -17.98
C SER A 63 5.63 -11.36 -18.42
N LYS A 64 6.06 -12.35 -17.64
CA LYS A 64 7.27 -13.12 -17.89
C LYS A 64 7.04 -14.60 -17.55
N TYR A 65 7.54 -15.49 -18.40
CA TYR A 65 7.55 -16.92 -18.10
C TYR A 65 8.75 -17.27 -17.23
N PHE A 66 8.48 -18.00 -16.16
CA PHE A 66 9.51 -18.53 -15.30
C PHE A 66 9.42 -20.05 -15.25
N THR A 67 10.58 -20.70 -15.39
CA THR A 67 10.68 -22.14 -15.20
C THR A 67 10.62 -22.46 -13.71
N VAL A 68 9.55 -23.13 -13.30
CA VAL A 68 9.38 -23.66 -11.96
C VAL A 68 9.69 -25.16 -12.00
N LYS A 69 10.61 -25.59 -11.13
CA LYS A 69 10.92 -27.01 -10.92
C LYS A 69 10.00 -27.51 -9.83
N LYS A 70 9.23 -28.57 -10.11
CA LYS A 70 8.41 -29.26 -9.12
C LYS A 70 8.84 -30.72 -9.06
N GLU A 71 8.93 -31.25 -7.86
CA GLU A 71 9.14 -32.67 -7.63
C GLU A 71 7.75 -33.31 -7.42
N GLU A 72 7.29 -34.08 -8.40
CA GLU A 72 6.07 -34.90 -8.28
C GLU A 72 6.53 -36.36 -8.15
N GLY A 73 6.60 -36.85 -6.91
CA GLY A 73 7.16 -38.17 -6.59
C GLY A 73 8.65 -38.26 -6.96
N SER A 74 9.01 -39.21 -7.82
CA SER A 74 10.39 -39.43 -8.31
C SER A 74 10.73 -38.63 -9.58
N ARG A 75 9.79 -37.85 -10.14
CA ARG A 75 10.00 -37.09 -11.39
C ARG A 75 10.21 -35.60 -11.12
N LYS A 76 11.29 -35.06 -11.68
CA LYS A 76 11.57 -33.61 -11.74
C LYS A 76 10.90 -33.01 -12.97
N ILE A 77 9.81 -32.29 -12.78
CA ILE A 77 9.07 -31.64 -13.86
C ILE A 77 9.44 -30.16 -13.90
N LYS A 78 9.78 -29.67 -15.09
CA LYS A 78 9.95 -28.24 -15.38
C LYS A 78 8.67 -27.75 -16.05
N ARG A 79 8.01 -26.76 -15.47
CA ARG A 79 6.89 -26.05 -16.12
C ARG A 79 7.24 -24.59 -16.27
N ASN A 80 6.94 -24.01 -17.43
CA ASN A 80 7.00 -22.57 -17.62
C ASN A 80 5.66 -21.99 -17.17
N ILE A 81 5.70 -21.19 -16.11
CA ILE A 81 4.52 -20.57 -15.51
C ILE A 81 4.62 -19.06 -15.75
N ILE A 82 3.54 -18.46 -16.25
CA ILE A 82 3.46 -17.02 -16.42
C ILE A 82 3.35 -16.34 -15.06
N HIS A 83 4.15 -15.29 -14.89
CA HIS A 83 4.08 -14.39 -13.74
C HIS A 83 3.82 -12.98 -14.25
N TYR A 84 3.18 -12.18 -13.41
CA TYR A 84 2.85 -10.79 -13.67
C TYR A 84 3.62 -9.90 -12.71
N ASN A 85 4.07 -8.77 -13.23
CA ASN A 85 4.87 -7.83 -12.47
C ASN A 85 4.02 -7.03 -11.46
N LEU A 86 4.68 -6.21 -10.65
CA LEU A 86 4.01 -5.39 -9.64
C LEU A 86 2.93 -4.46 -10.19
N ASP A 87 3.08 -3.95 -11.41
CA ASP A 87 2.13 -3.01 -12.00
C ASP A 87 0.80 -3.68 -12.33
N VAL A 88 0.83 -4.94 -12.78
CA VAL A 88 -0.38 -5.73 -12.96
C VAL A 88 -1.06 -6.01 -11.61
N VAL A 89 -0.28 -6.40 -10.60
CA VAL A 89 -0.79 -6.64 -9.23
C VAL A 89 -1.48 -5.37 -8.71
N PHE A 90 -0.83 -4.22 -8.83
CA PHE A 90 -1.38 -2.92 -8.45
C PHE A 90 -2.68 -2.58 -9.18
N ASN A 91 -2.72 -2.73 -10.51
CA ASN A 91 -3.92 -2.44 -11.30
C ASN A 91 -5.11 -3.34 -10.93
N ILE A 92 -4.86 -4.59 -10.56
CA ILE A 92 -5.90 -5.50 -10.07
C ILE A 92 -6.42 -5.02 -8.72
N ALA A 93 -5.55 -4.55 -7.82
CA ALA A 93 -5.97 -3.95 -6.56
C ALA A 93 -6.87 -2.73 -6.77
N LEU A 94 -6.53 -1.85 -7.73
CA LEU A 94 -7.36 -0.69 -8.07
C LEU A 94 -8.75 -1.11 -8.58
N ARG A 95 -8.81 -2.04 -9.54
CA ARG A 95 -10.08 -2.48 -10.14
C ARG A 95 -10.96 -3.28 -9.19
N GLY A 96 -10.36 -4.14 -8.37
CA GLY A 96 -11.05 -4.99 -7.41
C GLY A 96 -11.27 -4.33 -6.04
N GLN A 97 -10.78 -3.10 -5.87
CA GLN A 97 -10.82 -2.36 -4.60
C GLN A 97 -10.10 -3.09 -3.44
N HIS A 98 -8.97 -3.73 -3.73
CA HIS A 98 -8.16 -4.51 -2.77
C HIS A 98 -7.01 -3.70 -2.15
N PHE A 99 -7.30 -2.47 -1.74
CA PHE A 99 -6.28 -1.52 -1.27
C PHE A 99 -5.57 -2.00 -0.01
N GLU A 100 -6.32 -2.53 0.95
CA GLU A 100 -5.79 -2.96 2.24
C GLU A 100 -4.82 -4.15 2.08
N GLN A 101 -5.22 -5.15 1.28
CA GLN A 101 -4.37 -6.30 0.96
C GLN A 101 -3.12 -5.87 0.19
N PHE A 102 -3.28 -4.97 -0.77
CA PHE A 102 -2.16 -4.45 -1.56
C PHE A 102 -1.19 -3.63 -0.71
N ASN A 103 -1.68 -2.76 0.18
CA ASN A 103 -0.86 -1.94 1.05
C ASN A 103 -0.03 -2.80 2.02
N ARG A 104 -0.65 -3.82 2.64
CA ARG A 104 0.08 -4.80 3.46
C ARG A 104 1.18 -5.50 2.66
N PHE A 105 0.86 -5.96 1.46
CA PHE A 105 1.82 -6.61 0.58
C PHE A 105 2.96 -5.68 0.16
N ILE A 106 2.67 -4.42 -0.16
CA ILE A 106 3.68 -3.44 -0.54
C ILE A 106 4.61 -3.10 0.62
N MET A 107 4.10 -3.00 1.86
CA MET A 107 4.96 -2.81 3.03
C MET A 107 5.97 -3.96 3.15
N PHE A 108 5.50 -5.20 3.06
CA PHE A 108 6.37 -6.38 3.02
C PHE A 108 7.38 -6.35 1.86
N ALA A 109 6.93 -5.94 0.67
CA ALA A 109 7.79 -5.88 -0.51
C ALA A 109 8.87 -4.79 -0.39
N LYS A 110 8.53 -3.64 0.19
CA LYS A 110 9.46 -2.54 0.49
C LYS A 110 10.52 -2.94 1.50
N GLU A 111 10.13 -3.60 2.60
CA GLU A 111 11.06 -4.17 3.59
C GLU A 111 12.05 -5.17 2.97
N ASN A 112 11.66 -5.80 1.86
CA ASN A 112 12.49 -6.76 1.14
C ASN A 112 13.23 -6.20 -0.08
N GLY A 113 13.24 -4.87 -0.26
CA GLY A 113 14.07 -4.18 -1.25
C GLY A 113 13.35 -3.67 -2.50
N ILE A 114 12.01 -3.65 -2.54
CA ILE A 114 11.29 -2.93 -3.60
C ILE A 114 11.36 -1.42 -3.32
N ASN A 115 11.90 -0.66 -4.26
CA ASN A 115 11.90 0.79 -4.21
C ASN A 115 11.07 1.37 -5.36
N LYS A 116 9.78 1.62 -5.09
CA LYS A 116 8.87 2.32 -6.00
C LYS A 116 8.09 3.34 -5.18
N ASP A 117 8.38 4.60 -5.43
CA ASP A 117 7.97 5.74 -4.59
C ASP A 117 6.45 5.98 -4.58
N PHE A 118 5.71 5.46 -5.56
CA PHE A 118 4.27 5.73 -5.75
C PHE A 118 3.31 4.65 -5.23
N LEU A 119 3.79 3.63 -4.50
CA LEU A 119 3.00 2.41 -4.23
C LEU A 119 2.07 2.46 -3.00
N THR A 120 1.96 3.59 -2.31
CA THR A 120 0.99 3.71 -1.22
C THR A 120 -0.35 4.12 -1.81
N VAL A 121 -1.31 3.20 -1.86
CA VAL A 121 -2.63 3.47 -2.41
C VAL A 121 -3.52 3.95 -1.29
N VAL A 122 -4.03 5.18 -1.38
CA VAL A 122 -5.03 5.68 -0.45
C VAL A 122 -6.35 4.92 -0.70
N PRO A 123 -6.89 4.16 0.27
CA PRO A 123 -8.21 3.55 0.22
C PRO A 123 -9.29 4.48 -0.36
N ILE A 124 -10.24 3.95 -1.15
CA ILE A 124 -11.33 4.76 -1.75
C ILE A 124 -12.07 5.59 -0.70
N LYS A 125 -12.36 5.03 0.48
CA LYS A 125 -13.04 5.77 1.55
C LYS A 125 -12.22 6.94 2.09
N GLU A 126 -10.90 6.80 2.18
CA GLU A 126 -10.00 7.88 2.60
C GLU A 126 -9.80 8.90 1.48
N ARG A 127 -9.91 8.47 0.22
CA ARG A 127 -9.98 9.37 -0.94
C ARG A 127 -11.28 10.17 -0.98
N GLU A 128 -12.43 9.52 -0.81
CA GLU A 128 -13.75 10.16 -0.76
C GLU A 128 -13.86 11.07 0.46
N PHE A 129 -13.39 10.61 1.63
CA PHE A 129 -13.27 11.44 2.82
C PHE A 129 -12.33 12.61 2.56
N GLY A 130 -11.19 12.38 1.93
CA GLY A 130 -10.26 13.43 1.54
C GLY A 130 -10.88 14.46 0.60
N GLU A 131 -11.56 14.02 -0.46
CA GLU A 131 -12.27 14.89 -1.38
C GLU A 131 -13.38 15.69 -0.67
N LEU A 132 -14.14 15.04 0.22
CA LEU A 132 -15.16 15.68 1.04
C LEU A 132 -14.57 16.69 2.02
N LEU A 133 -13.45 16.37 2.66
CA LEU A 133 -12.72 17.23 3.58
C LEU A 133 -12.17 18.45 2.84
N MET A 134 -11.46 18.23 1.73
CA MET A 134 -10.89 19.28 0.88
C MET A 134 -11.98 20.23 0.39
N LYS A 135 -13.12 19.69 -0.06
CA LYS A 135 -14.27 20.48 -0.49
C LYS A 135 -14.95 21.25 0.65
N SER A 136 -15.07 20.64 1.83
CA SER A 136 -15.70 21.30 2.98
C SER A 136 -14.84 22.43 3.56
N LEU A 137 -13.54 22.38 3.32
CA LEU A 137 -12.54 23.32 3.84
C LEU A 137 -11.97 24.25 2.76
N GLU A 138 -12.48 24.14 1.53
CA GLU A 138 -12.04 24.95 0.39
C GLU A 138 -12.18 26.44 0.69
N GLY A 139 -11.07 27.18 0.62
CA GLY A 139 -11.02 28.61 0.91
C GLY A 139 -11.10 28.98 2.40
N ILE A 140 -11.17 28.01 3.31
CA ILE A 140 -11.16 28.24 4.76
C ILE A 140 -9.76 28.04 5.34
N VAL A 141 -9.13 26.90 5.02
CA VAL A 141 -7.85 26.48 5.58
C VAL A 141 -7.03 25.75 4.52
N GLU A 142 -5.72 25.91 4.54
CA GLU A 142 -4.85 25.12 3.67
C GLU A 142 -4.80 23.67 4.16
N VAL A 143 -5.04 22.74 3.24
CA VAL A 143 -4.96 21.30 3.51
C VAL A 143 -3.89 20.69 2.62
N ILE A 144 -2.85 20.14 3.24
CA ILE A 144 -1.71 19.55 2.56
C ILE A 144 -1.84 18.03 2.61
N PRO A 145 -2.11 17.36 1.48
CA PRO A 145 -2.20 15.90 1.45
C PRO A 145 -0.81 15.24 1.49
N GLN A 146 -0.73 14.04 2.07
CA GLN A 146 0.48 13.22 2.09
C GLN A 146 1.72 13.95 2.63
N TYR A 147 1.54 14.69 3.72
CA TYR A 147 2.61 15.48 4.33
C TYR A 147 3.55 14.60 5.16
N ARG A 148 4.86 14.78 5.00
CA ARG A 148 5.87 13.97 5.67
C ARG A 148 6.31 14.61 6.98
N ILE A 149 6.18 13.87 8.08
CA ILE A 149 6.70 14.24 9.39
C ILE A 149 7.69 13.15 9.82
N ASP A 150 8.99 13.47 9.72
CA ASP A 150 10.08 12.53 10.02
C ASP A 150 9.93 11.20 9.24
N LYS A 151 9.69 10.09 9.94
CA LYS A 151 9.48 8.76 9.36
C LYS A 151 8.02 8.44 9.02
N TYR A 152 7.08 9.32 9.33
CA TYR A 152 5.65 9.11 9.13
C TYR A 152 5.12 9.94 7.95
N ILE A 153 4.14 9.38 7.25
CA ILE A 153 3.34 10.09 6.25
C ILE A 153 1.96 10.30 6.85
N VAL A 154 1.52 11.55 6.88
CA VAL A 154 0.19 11.95 7.36
C VAL A 154 -0.70 12.21 6.16
N ASP A 155 -1.89 11.62 6.16
CA ASP A 155 -2.79 11.68 5.01
C ASP A 155 -3.26 13.12 4.73
N PHE A 156 -3.54 13.89 5.77
CA PHE A 156 -3.92 15.31 5.68
C PHE A 156 -3.25 16.11 6.80
N TYR A 157 -2.52 17.16 6.43
CA TYR A 157 -1.96 18.13 7.36
C TYR A 157 -2.63 19.49 7.16
N LEU A 158 -3.10 20.09 8.25
CA LEU A 158 -3.72 21.41 8.27
C LEU A 158 -2.82 22.37 9.07
N PRO A 159 -2.00 23.20 8.39
CA PRO A 159 -1.01 24.05 9.07
C PRO A 159 -1.67 25.00 10.08
N ASP A 160 -2.82 25.57 9.75
CA ASP A 160 -3.46 26.58 10.60
C ASP A 160 -4.05 26.02 11.90
N LEU A 161 -4.26 24.70 11.98
CA LEU A 161 -4.67 24.03 13.21
C LEU A 161 -3.57 24.07 14.28
N SER A 162 -2.29 24.18 13.89
CA SER A 162 -1.23 24.37 14.88
C SER A 162 -1.32 25.73 15.57
N LEU A 163 -1.74 26.78 14.85
CA LEU A 163 -1.97 28.11 15.43
C LEU A 163 -3.18 28.11 16.39
N VAL A 164 -4.25 27.40 16.05
CA VAL A 164 -5.43 27.25 16.93
C VAL A 164 -5.07 26.49 18.20
N VAL A 165 -4.34 25.38 18.08
CA VAL A 165 -3.86 24.61 19.24
C VAL A 165 -2.91 25.46 20.10
N GLU A 166 -1.98 26.20 19.50
CA GLU A 166 -1.10 27.11 20.24
C GLU A 166 -1.84 28.25 20.95
N TYR A 167 -2.89 28.80 20.31
CA TYR A 167 -3.74 29.82 20.92
C TYR A 167 -4.48 29.24 22.12
N ASP A 168 -5.14 28.09 21.97
CA ASP A 168 -5.87 27.43 23.05
C ASP A 168 -4.93 27.04 24.20
N GLU A 169 -3.75 26.49 23.92
CA GLU A 169 -2.76 26.17 24.96
C GLU A 169 -2.27 27.41 25.71
N LYS A 170 -1.99 28.51 25.01
CA LYS A 170 -1.58 29.79 25.64
C LYS A 170 -2.71 30.37 26.50
N HIS A 171 -3.95 30.27 26.04
CA HIS A 171 -5.11 30.76 26.78
C HIS A 171 -5.48 29.87 27.96
N LEU A 172 -5.32 28.55 27.84
CA LEU A 172 -5.49 27.59 28.93
C LEU A 172 -4.42 27.79 30.01
N LYS A 173 -3.15 27.97 29.62
CA LYS A 173 -2.06 28.31 30.57
C LYS A 173 -2.32 29.61 31.31
N LYS A 174 -2.76 30.67 30.62
CA LYS A 174 -3.15 31.94 31.27
C LYS A 174 -4.33 31.79 32.23
N ALA A 175 -5.32 30.95 31.89
CA ALA A 175 -6.46 30.69 32.76
C ALA A 175 -6.03 29.94 34.04
N ILE A 176 -5.14 28.95 33.91
CA ILE A 176 -4.56 28.21 35.02
C ILE A 176 -3.72 29.14 35.91
N GLU A 177 -2.84 29.97 35.33
CA GLU A 177 -2.00 30.94 36.06
C GLU A 177 -2.82 32.01 36.83
N ARG A 178 -3.95 32.44 36.24
CA ARG A 178 -4.90 33.35 36.91
C ARG A 178 -5.65 32.67 38.04
N GLY A 179 -6.00 31.39 37.88
CA GLY A 179 -6.62 30.57 38.94
C GLY A 179 -5.68 30.31 40.11
N SER A 180 -4.41 30.00 39.85
CA SER A 180 -3.40 29.77 40.89
C SER A 180 -3.03 31.03 41.69
N ARG A 181 -3.02 32.22 41.06
CA ARG A 181 -2.82 33.50 41.77
C ARG A 181 -4.00 33.89 42.67
N ALA A 182 -5.20 33.37 42.41
CA ALA A 182 -6.38 33.63 43.24
C ALA A 182 -6.42 32.76 44.51
N THR A 183 -5.65 31.68 44.57
CA THR A 183 -5.54 30.79 45.74
C THR A 183 -4.39 31.13 46.69
N ASP A 184 -3.49 32.04 46.32
CA ASP A 184 -2.33 32.47 47.13
C ASP A 184 -2.62 33.71 48.02
N ILE A 185 -3.90 34.08 48.19
CA ILE A 185 -4.36 35.14 49.10
C ILE A 185 -5.21 34.52 50.21
N TYR A 186 -4.54 33.80 51.12
CA TYR A 186 -5.02 33.51 52.48
C TYR A 186 -3.82 33.41 53.44
#